data_AF-A0A1B0FGY8-F1
#
_entry.id   AF-A0A1B0FGY8-F1
#
_cell.length_a   1.000
_cell.length_b   1.000
_cell.length_c   1.000
_cell.angle_alpha   90.00
_cell.angle_beta   90.00
_cell.angle_gamma   90.00
#
_symmetry.space_group_name_H-M   'P 1'
#
loop_
_entity.id
_entity.type
_entity.pdbx_description
1 polymer ?
#
loop_
_entity_poly.entity_id
_entity_poly.type
_entity_poly.pdbx_seq_one_letter_code
_entity_poly.pdbx_strand_id
1 'polypeptide(L)'
;MEVHRGDSRIPRMFRPDFVLIRQPPRDGANDYRSTILGLKYGGVPSINSLNSVYQFQDKPWVFAHLQQLQRRLGKDVFPLIEQTFFPSPKYLVSSTTLKLSLDPY
;
A
#
# COMPACT_ATOMS: atom_id res chain seq x y z
N MET A 1 -17.63 -1.70 14.17
CA MET A 1 -17.89 -0.29 13.78
C MET A 1 -18.26 0.46 15.05
N GLU A 2 -17.60 1.57 15.31
CA GLU A 2 -17.98 2.47 16.39
C GLU A 2 -18.88 3.55 15.82
N VAL A 3 -20.07 3.72 16.40
CA VAL A 3 -21.00 4.77 15.99
C VAL A 3 -21.14 5.74 17.15
N HIS A 4 -20.86 7.02 16.87
CA HIS A 4 -21.10 8.10 17.82
C HIS A 4 -22.58 8.47 17.79
N ARG A 5 -23.27 8.34 18.93
CA ARG A 5 -24.64 8.80 19.13
C ARG A 5 -24.65 9.76 20.32
N GLY A 6 -24.57 11.06 20.02
CA GLY A 6 -24.24 12.07 21.03
C GLY A 6 -22.84 11.80 21.62
N ASP A 7 -22.71 11.87 22.94
CA ASP A 7 -21.46 11.54 23.66
C ASP A 7 -21.23 10.02 23.85
N SER A 8 -22.18 9.19 23.45
CA SER A 8 -22.07 7.74 23.62
C SER A 8 -21.40 7.06 22.42
N ARG A 9 -20.40 6.25 22.72
CA ARG A 9 -19.69 5.37 21.78
C ARG A 9 -20.29 3.97 21.85
N ILE A 10 -21.05 3.59 20.82
CA ILE A 10 -21.73 2.29 20.81
C ILE A 10 -21.03 1.35 19.82
N PRO A 11 -20.51 0.20 20.29
CA PRO A 11 -19.97 -0.80 19.39
C PRO A 11 -21.11 -1.46 18.60
N ARG A 12 -20.96 -1.50 17.29
CA ARG A 12 -21.83 -2.23 16.36
C ARG A 12 -21.04 -3.36 15.73
N MET A 13 -21.48 -4.58 16.02
CA MET A 13 -21.01 -5.81 15.37
C MET A 13 -21.74 -5.98 14.05
N PHE A 14 -21.04 -6.46 13.03
CA PHE A 14 -21.59 -6.78 11.72
C PHE A 14 -20.75 -7.87 11.06
N ARG A 15 -21.33 -8.56 10.07
CA ARG A 15 -20.67 -9.59 9.28
C ARG A 15 -20.78 -9.18 7.81
N PRO A 16 -19.74 -8.59 7.22
CA PRO A 16 -19.80 -8.13 5.83
C PRO A 16 -19.79 -9.32 4.87
N ASP A 17 -20.70 -9.33 3.91
CA ASP A 17 -20.69 -10.27 2.79
C ASP A 17 -19.70 -9.87 1.69
N PHE A 18 -19.29 -8.59 1.68
CA PHE A 18 -18.32 -8.02 0.75
C PHE A 18 -17.72 -6.73 1.34
N VAL A 19 -16.51 -6.34 0.92
CA VAL A 19 -15.89 -5.07 1.31
C VAL A 19 -15.33 -4.30 0.11
N LEU A 20 -15.53 -2.98 0.10
CA LEU A 20 -14.87 -2.05 -0.81
C LEU A 20 -13.82 -1.26 -0.02
N ILE A 21 -12.55 -1.37 -0.41
CA ILE A 21 -11.46 -0.68 0.27
C ILE A 21 -11.07 0.58 -0.51
N ARG A 22 -11.18 1.75 0.14
CA ARG A 22 -10.91 3.07 -0.45
C ARG A 22 -9.82 3.86 0.29
N GLN A 23 -9.21 3.25 1.28
CA GLN A 23 -8.17 3.83 2.12
C GLN A 23 -6.90 2.96 2.05
N PRO A 24 -5.71 3.55 2.20
CA PRO A 24 -4.49 2.76 2.20
C PRO A 24 -4.44 1.83 3.42
N PRO A 25 -3.76 0.67 3.31
CA PRO A 25 -3.61 -0.27 4.42
C PRO A 25 -2.81 0.32 5.60
N ARG A 26 -2.00 1.35 5.33
CA ARG A 26 -1.22 2.10 6.30
C ARG A 26 -1.04 3.53 5.81
N ASP A 27 -1.09 4.47 6.73
CA ASP A 27 -0.64 5.85 6.53
C ASP A 27 0.37 6.24 7.63
N GLY A 28 0.77 7.52 7.68
CA GLY A 28 1.73 8.00 8.68
C GLY A 28 1.23 7.93 10.12
N ALA A 29 -0.09 7.83 10.33
CA ALA A 29 -0.73 7.86 11.64
C ALA A 29 -1.36 6.52 12.04
N ASN A 30 -1.78 5.70 11.08
CA ASN A 30 -2.62 4.53 11.30
C ASN A 30 -2.09 3.29 10.55
N ASP A 31 -2.25 2.12 11.20
CA ASP A 31 -1.92 0.81 10.64
C ASP A 31 -3.16 -0.10 10.68
N TYR A 32 -3.72 -0.42 9.51
CA TYR A 32 -4.94 -1.22 9.36
C TYR A 32 -4.66 -2.65 8.84
N ARG A 33 -3.40 -3.10 8.85
CA ARG A 33 -3.02 -4.41 8.32
C ARG A 33 -3.68 -5.57 9.06
N SER A 34 -3.86 -5.43 10.37
CA SER A 34 -4.58 -6.41 11.19
C SER A 34 -6.06 -6.53 10.78
N THR A 35 -6.71 -5.42 10.41
CA THR A 35 -8.08 -5.40 9.89
C THR A 35 -8.17 -6.15 8.55
N ILE A 36 -7.25 -5.88 7.63
CA ILE A 36 -7.19 -6.56 6.33
C ILE A 36 -6.94 -8.06 6.51
N LEU A 37 -6.05 -8.44 7.44
CA LEU A 37 -5.80 -9.83 7.78
C LEU A 37 -7.05 -10.51 8.35
N GLY A 38 -7.78 -9.84 9.25
CA GLY A 38 -9.04 -10.33 9.80
C GLY A 38 -10.11 -10.56 8.72
N LEU A 39 -10.24 -9.63 7.77
CA LEU A 39 -11.15 -9.78 6.63
C LEU A 39 -10.75 -10.99 5.75
N LYS A 40 -9.44 -11.18 5.51
CA LYS A 40 -8.93 -12.30 4.71
C LYS A 40 -9.17 -13.63 5.39
N TYR A 41 -8.90 -13.70 6.70
CA TYR A 41 -9.11 -14.88 7.52
C TYR A 41 -10.61 -15.23 7.64
N GLY A 42 -11.47 -14.21 7.71
CA GLY A 42 -12.93 -14.36 7.69
C GLY A 42 -13.52 -14.73 6.32
N GLY A 43 -12.69 -14.85 5.28
CA GLY A 43 -13.14 -15.21 3.93
C GLY A 43 -13.97 -14.13 3.24
N VAL A 44 -13.86 -12.87 3.66
CA VAL A 44 -14.66 -11.76 3.12
C VAL A 44 -14.15 -11.39 1.71
N PRO A 45 -14.98 -11.46 0.66
CA PRO A 45 -14.62 -10.99 -0.67
C PRO A 45 -14.43 -9.47 -0.71
N SER A 46 -13.55 -8.98 -1.58
CA SER A 46 -13.17 -7.56 -1.64
C SER A 46 -12.84 -7.08 -3.05
N ILE A 47 -13.05 -5.78 -3.29
CA ILE A 47 -12.43 -5.04 -4.41
C ILE A 47 -11.59 -3.85 -3.90
N ASN A 48 -10.31 -3.72 -4.29
CA ASN A 48 -9.47 -4.77 -4.91
C ASN A 48 -9.34 -5.99 -3.98
N SER A 49 -8.75 -7.08 -4.48
CA SER A 49 -8.56 -8.29 -3.66
C SER A 49 -7.77 -7.96 -2.38
N LEU A 50 -8.13 -8.60 -1.25
CA LEU A 50 -7.42 -8.40 0.01
C LEU A 50 -5.92 -8.73 -0.11
N ASN A 51 -5.57 -9.69 -0.98
CA ASN A 51 -4.19 -10.02 -1.28
C ASN A 51 -3.43 -8.86 -1.95
N SER A 52 -4.03 -8.24 -2.97
CA SER A 52 -3.43 -7.06 -3.61
C SER A 52 -3.34 -5.89 -2.65
N VAL A 53 -4.37 -5.64 -1.83
CA VAL A 53 -4.35 -4.54 -0.85
C VAL A 53 -3.22 -4.75 0.17
N TYR A 54 -3.04 -5.98 0.64
CA TYR A 54 -1.95 -6.32 1.57
C TYR A 54 -0.56 -6.13 0.92
N GLN A 55 -0.38 -6.55 -0.33
CA GLN A 55 0.89 -6.37 -1.04
C GLN A 55 1.19 -4.91 -1.42
N PHE A 56 0.16 -4.06 -1.52
CA PHE A 56 0.31 -2.64 -1.83
C PHE A 56 0.75 -1.77 -0.63
N GLN A 57 1.04 -2.38 0.52
CA GLN A 57 1.48 -1.65 1.71
C GLN A 57 2.85 -0.96 1.52
N ASP A 58 3.74 -1.53 0.69
CA ASP A 58 5.08 -1.04 0.46
C ASP A 58 5.26 -0.56 -0.99
N LYS A 59 5.42 0.76 -1.18
CA LYS A 59 5.63 1.34 -2.51
C LYS A 59 6.84 0.73 -3.25
N PRO A 60 8.01 0.51 -2.61
CA PRO A 60 9.13 -0.15 -3.28
C PRO A 60 8.82 -1.58 -3.74
N TRP A 61 7.99 -2.31 -2.99
CA TRP A 61 7.55 -3.65 -3.38
C TRP A 61 6.71 -3.61 -4.66
N VAL A 62 5.75 -2.69 -4.73
CA VAL A 62 4.95 -2.47 -5.94
C VAL A 62 5.84 -2.03 -7.12
N PHE A 63 6.80 -1.14 -6.87
CA PHE A 63 7.74 -0.69 -7.90
C PHE A 63 8.61 -1.82 -8.45
N ALA A 64 9.00 -2.80 -7.61
CA ALA A 64 9.73 -3.97 -8.08
C ALA A 64 8.93 -4.80 -9.11
N HIS A 65 7.60 -4.87 -8.99
CA HIS A 65 6.74 -5.48 -10.02
C HIS A 65 6.73 -4.66 -11.32
N LEU A 66 6.76 -3.33 -11.24
CA LEU A 66 6.90 -2.47 -12.43
C LEU A 66 8.25 -2.68 -13.12
N GLN A 67 9.34 -2.85 -12.35
CA GLN A 67 10.64 -3.19 -12.92
C GLN A 67 10.63 -4.57 -13.61
N GLN A 68 9.96 -5.57 -13.03
CA GLN A 68 9.77 -6.88 -13.66
C GLN A 68 9.03 -6.74 -15.00
N LEU A 69 8.00 -5.89 -15.04
CA LEU A 69 7.26 -5.61 -16.27
C LEU A 69 8.13 -4.93 -17.33
N GLN A 70 8.93 -3.92 -16.95
CA GLN A 70 9.88 -3.27 -17.85
C GLN A 70 10.90 -4.26 -18.42
N ARG A 71 11.48 -5.14 -17.58
CA ARG A 71 12.43 -6.17 -18.04
C ARG A 71 11.81 -7.10 -19.09
N ARG A 72 10.52 -7.39 -18.98
CA ARG A 72 9.79 -8.24 -19.93
C ARG A 72 9.41 -7.52 -21.22
N LEU A 73 8.99 -6.26 -21.14
CA LEU A 73 8.44 -5.51 -22.28
C LEU A 73 9.47 -4.65 -23.02
N GLY A 74 10.60 -4.34 -22.38
CA GLY A 74 11.59 -3.39 -22.89
C GLY A 74 11.28 -1.94 -22.51
N LYS A 75 12.33 -1.10 -22.48
CA LYS A 75 12.22 0.32 -22.08
C LYS A 75 11.37 1.14 -23.06
N ASP A 76 11.40 0.81 -24.35
CA ASP A 76 10.65 1.53 -25.38
C ASP A 76 9.13 1.34 -25.23
N VAL A 77 8.69 0.16 -24.79
CA VAL A 77 7.27 -0.18 -24.58
C VAL A 77 6.80 0.24 -23.19
N PHE A 78 7.65 0.07 -22.17
CA PHE A 78 7.33 0.39 -20.78
C PHE A 78 8.43 1.30 -20.18
N PRO A 79 8.36 2.62 -20.43
CA PRO A 79 9.38 3.58 -20.00
C PRO A 79 9.23 3.93 -18.50
N LEU A 80 9.56 2.98 -17.63
CA LEU A 80 9.63 3.19 -16.19
C LEU A 80 10.82 4.10 -15.83
N ILE A 81 10.57 5.08 -14.96
CA ILE A 81 11.60 5.96 -14.40
C ILE A 81 12.70 5.14 -13.70
N GLU A 82 13.96 5.56 -13.86
CA GLU A 82 15.07 4.94 -13.14
C GLU A 82 15.04 5.36 -11.67
N GLN A 83 14.94 4.38 -10.78
CA GLN A 83 14.88 4.59 -9.33
C GLN A 83 15.79 3.59 -8.61
N THR A 84 16.53 4.09 -7.64
CA THR A 84 17.38 3.29 -6.75
C THR A 84 16.69 3.10 -5.40
N PHE A 85 16.57 1.85 -4.94
CA PHE A 85 16.05 1.53 -3.61
C PHE A 85 17.18 1.54 -2.58
N PHE A 86 16.95 2.21 -1.44
CA PHE A 86 17.86 2.23 -0.30
C PHE A 86 17.17 1.63 0.92
N PRO A 87 17.68 0.52 1.49
CA PRO A 87 17.04 -0.13 2.65
C PRO A 87 17.20 0.66 3.95
N SER A 88 18.14 1.61 3.99
CA SER A 88 18.39 2.49 5.14
C SER A 88 18.97 3.82 4.66
N PRO A 89 18.70 4.94 5.37
CA PRO A 89 19.31 6.24 5.07
C PRO A 89 20.85 6.23 5.03
N LYS A 90 21.50 5.28 5.72
CA LYS A 90 22.97 5.14 5.74
C LYS A 90 23.57 4.90 4.35
N TYR A 91 22.79 4.37 3.42
CA TYR A 91 23.22 4.09 2.04
C TYR A 91 22.98 5.26 1.09
N LEU A 92 22.44 6.39 1.57
CA LEU A 92 22.29 7.62 0.78
C LEU A 92 23.65 8.35 0.70
N VAL A 93 24.57 7.81 -0.09
CA VAL A 93 25.90 8.41 -0.35
C VAL A 93 25.87 9.00 -1.76
N SER A 94 26.02 10.33 -1.86
CA SER A 94 26.02 11.20 -3.05
C SER A 94 25.43 10.61 -4.36
N SER A 95 24.20 11.02 -4.71
CA SER A 95 23.62 10.76 -6.05
C SER A 95 24.47 11.38 -7.16
N THR A 96 24.77 10.61 -8.21
CA THR A 96 25.52 11.05 -9.40
C THR A 96 24.76 12.07 -10.25
N THR A 97 23.48 12.31 -9.95
CA THR A 97 22.63 13.31 -10.65
C THR A 97 21.83 14.10 -9.62
N LEU A 98 22.09 15.41 -9.53
CA LEU A 98 21.60 16.33 -8.50
C LEU A 98 20.09 16.66 -8.52
N LYS A 99 19.26 15.85 -9.20
CA LYS A 99 17.80 16.03 -9.19
C LYS A 99 17.12 14.80 -8.60
N LEU A 100 17.17 14.69 -7.27
CA LEU A 100 16.33 13.73 -6.54
C LEU A 100 14.94 14.34 -6.37
N SER A 101 13.90 13.72 -6.94
CA SER A 101 12.52 13.99 -6.54
C SER A 101 12.31 13.28 -5.21
N LEU A 102 12.46 14.00 -4.11
CA LEU A 102 11.97 13.55 -2.82
C LEU A 102 10.46 13.76 -2.85
N ASP A 103 9.69 12.69 -3.00
CA ASP A 103 8.24 12.76 -2.79
C ASP A 103 8.00 13.15 -1.32
N PRO A 104 7.45 14.34 -1.02
CA PRO A 104 7.09 14.70 0.33
C PRO A 104 5.84 13.90 0.69
N TYR A 105 6.00 12.89 1.53
CA TYR A 105 4.90 12.35 2.34
C TYR A 105 5.13 12.78 3.77
#